data_AF-A0A388KY49-F1
#
_entry.id   AF-A0A388KY49-F1
#
_cell.length_a   1.000
_cell.length_b   1.000
_cell.length_c   1.000
_cell.angle_alpha   90.00
_cell.angle_beta   90.00
_cell.angle_gamma   90.00
#
_symmetry.space_group_name_H-M   'P 1'
#
loop_
_entity.id
_entity.type
_entity.pdbx_description
1 polymer ?
#
loop_
_entity_poly.entity_id
_entity_poly.type
_entity_poly.pdbx_seq_one_letter_code
_entity_poly.pdbx_strand_id
1 'polypeptide(L)'
;MAILEDVDKYMEEIQFAQVWNEVIDSFREEDIISNQEHLIFKFPSRSGLLQVPFMDAPEKLTQWPLFLLANQVFLAMDIAAKTRSNATDIWNQICKVREMRLTVIEVYASIMYMFNQLLVDELDRWVVWWVHEDLKKAWKQGSVQKEFDLKDGLEKVYKRLVSLVESLKHVISAMSQHYHIVHLLAQVGRVAAGQWDELLREYNQRAQKLKGNPFSKLKVPLHQDLKDQLLRFYNLLTIKESVFEMPENLEARRRLTFFCNSMFMDMPSPPSVDLCRPFCVLTPYYSESVALSQKELQKMNEDGITIIFYLQKIYPGKLLSDRHWIFTLGKLLFRCTSLFKRLGLYTRSDDALWSFVCFVTDSQVVCLL
;
A
#
# COMPACT_ATOMS: atom_id res chain seq x y z
N MET A 1 4.01 26.51 16.32
CA MET A 1 4.73 25.42 16.99
C MET A 1 4.11 24.07 16.63
N ALA A 2 2.83 23.80 16.90
CA ALA A 2 2.18 22.53 16.51
C ALA A 2 2.27 22.17 15.00
N ILE A 3 2.15 23.15 14.09
CA ILE A 3 2.29 22.91 12.63
C ILE A 3 3.73 22.54 12.23
N LEU A 4 4.74 22.98 12.98
CA LEU A 4 6.13 22.63 12.71
C LEU A 4 6.45 21.22 13.25
N GLU A 5 5.95 20.89 14.45
CA GLU A 5 6.06 19.54 15.03
C GLU A 5 5.40 18.46 14.14
N ASP A 6 4.24 18.75 13.54
CA ASP A 6 3.57 17.84 12.60
C ASP A 6 4.33 17.69 11.27
N VAL A 7 5.07 18.71 10.83
CA VAL A 7 5.89 18.66 9.60
C VAL A 7 7.15 17.84 9.84
N ASP A 8 7.82 18.03 10.97
CA ASP A 8 9.04 17.29 11.32
C ASP A 8 8.73 15.79 11.46
N LYS A 9 7.64 15.46 12.16
CA LYS A 9 7.15 14.08 12.29
C LYS A 9 6.78 13.45 10.94
N TYR A 10 6.15 14.20 10.04
CA TYR A 10 5.83 13.72 8.69
C TYR A 10 7.09 13.45 7.85
N MET A 11 8.12 14.29 8.01
CA MET A 11 9.40 14.09 7.34
C MET A 11 10.14 12.85 7.87
N GLU A 12 10.11 12.60 9.18
CA GLU A 12 10.62 11.36 9.78
C GLU A 12 9.89 10.12 9.25
N GLU A 13 8.56 10.16 9.12
CA GLU A 13 7.76 9.07 8.54
C GLU A 13 8.16 8.78 7.09
N ILE A 14 8.43 9.82 6.28
CA ILE A 14 8.89 9.67 4.90
C ILE A 14 10.29 9.05 4.87
N GLN A 15 11.21 9.53 5.71
CA GLN A 15 12.57 8.99 5.79
C GLN A 15 12.55 7.52 6.19
N PHE A 16 11.76 7.17 7.21
CA PHE A 16 11.56 5.80 7.63
C PHE A 16 11.01 4.93 6.49
N ALA A 17 9.97 5.40 5.79
CA ALA A 17 9.37 4.69 4.67
C ALA A 17 10.38 4.42 3.54
N GLN A 18 11.28 5.36 3.26
CA GLN A 18 12.34 5.17 2.26
C GLN A 18 13.35 4.09 2.68
N VAL A 19 13.83 4.13 3.92
CA VAL A 19 14.78 3.13 4.44
C VAL A 19 14.12 1.75 4.51
N TRP A 20 12.90 1.67 5.02
CA TRP A 20 12.11 0.44 5.07
C TRP A 20 11.94 -0.16 3.67
N ASN A 21 11.60 0.66 2.69
CA ASN A 21 11.41 0.20 1.32
C ASN A 21 12.69 -0.38 0.71
N GLU A 22 13.86 0.17 1.00
CA GLU A 22 15.13 -0.43 0.55
C GLU A 22 15.37 -1.81 1.17
N VAL A 23 15.03 -1.99 2.45
CA VAL A 23 15.11 -3.32 3.11
C VAL A 23 14.16 -4.30 2.44
N ILE A 24 12.89 -3.95 2.25
CA ILE A 24 11.89 -4.82 1.62
C ILE A 24 12.22 -5.09 0.14
N ASP A 25 12.75 -4.10 -0.59
CA ASP A 25 13.21 -4.27 -1.96
C ASP A 25 14.39 -5.24 -2.03
N SER A 26 15.32 -5.19 -1.08
CA SER A 26 16.43 -6.16 -1.01
C SER A 26 15.92 -7.60 -0.81
N PHE A 27 14.91 -7.80 0.04
CA PHE A 27 14.33 -9.12 0.27
C PHE A 27 13.67 -9.68 -1.00
N ARG A 28 13.05 -8.79 -1.79
CA ARG A 28 12.48 -9.17 -3.06
C ARG A 28 13.54 -9.45 -4.11
N GLU A 29 14.62 -8.67 -4.17
CA GLU A 29 15.76 -8.92 -5.07
C GLU A 29 16.48 -10.23 -4.76
N GLU A 30 16.56 -10.61 -3.48
CA GLU A 30 17.04 -11.92 -3.03
C GLU A 30 15.99 -13.03 -3.20
N ASP A 31 14.79 -12.69 -3.66
CA ASP A 31 13.63 -13.60 -3.84
C ASP A 31 13.33 -14.42 -2.56
N ILE A 32 13.61 -13.80 -1.41
CA ILE A 32 13.31 -14.28 -0.05
C ILE A 32 11.83 -14.06 0.29
N ILE A 33 11.20 -13.04 -0.30
CA ILE A 33 9.77 -12.77 -0.21
C ILE A 33 9.13 -12.77 -1.61
N SER A 34 7.87 -13.18 -1.68
CA SER A 34 7.05 -13.19 -2.88
C SER A 34 6.68 -11.76 -3.35
N ASN A 35 6.21 -11.63 -4.60
CA ASN A 35 5.65 -10.37 -5.10
C ASN A 35 4.47 -9.86 -4.26
N GLN A 36 3.69 -10.78 -3.67
CA GLN A 36 2.54 -10.43 -2.83
C GLN A 36 2.99 -9.91 -1.47
N GLU A 37 3.93 -10.60 -0.81
CA GLU A 37 4.52 -10.14 0.45
C GLU A 37 5.25 -8.81 0.25
N HIS A 38 5.99 -8.65 -0.84
CA HIS A 38 6.64 -7.39 -1.21
C HIS A 38 5.64 -6.23 -1.28
N LEU A 39 4.50 -6.40 -1.95
CA LEU A 39 3.43 -5.39 -1.99
C LEU A 39 2.84 -5.09 -0.60
N ILE A 40 2.68 -6.13 0.23
CA ILE A 40 2.07 -6.04 1.55
C ILE A 40 2.97 -5.26 2.53
N PHE A 41 4.27 -5.54 2.50
CA PHE A 41 5.25 -4.92 3.38
C PHE A 41 5.70 -3.53 2.93
N LYS A 42 5.70 -3.24 1.64
CA LYS A 42 6.25 -1.97 1.13
C LYS A 42 5.34 -0.77 1.41
N PHE A 43 5.94 0.37 1.77
CA PHE A 43 5.25 1.66 1.68
C PHE A 43 5.01 2.02 0.22
N PRO A 44 3.85 2.58 -0.14
CA PRO A 44 3.62 3.01 -1.52
C PRO A 44 4.63 4.08 -1.91
N SER A 45 5.22 3.95 -3.10
CA SER A 45 6.28 4.84 -3.64
C SER A 45 5.87 6.31 -3.77
N ARG A 46 4.58 6.61 -3.58
CA ARG A 46 3.94 7.91 -3.72
C ARG A 46 3.09 8.21 -2.47
N SER A 47 3.59 7.86 -1.29
CA SER A 47 2.97 8.26 -0.02
C SER A 47 2.76 9.78 -0.05
N GLY A 48 1.50 10.22 -0.05
CA GLY A 48 1.12 11.64 -0.15
C GLY A 48 0.47 12.11 -1.45
N LEU A 49 0.25 11.25 -2.47
CA LEU A 49 -0.49 11.68 -3.68
C LEU A 49 -2.02 11.61 -3.57
N LEU A 50 -2.56 11.01 -2.51
CA LEU A 50 -3.96 11.17 -2.18
C LEU A 50 -4.14 12.51 -1.44
N GLN A 51 -3.97 13.63 -2.16
CA GLN A 51 -4.51 14.91 -1.71
C GLN A 51 -6.01 14.82 -1.82
N VAL A 52 -6.66 14.34 -0.75
CA VAL A 52 -8.11 14.35 -0.67
C VAL A 52 -8.45 15.12 0.59
N PRO A 53 -9.22 16.21 0.50
CA PRO A 53 -9.83 16.79 1.68
C PRO A 53 -10.85 15.77 2.19
N PHE A 54 -10.46 14.86 3.10
CA PHE A 54 -11.43 14.08 3.84
C PHE A 54 -12.20 15.07 4.72
N MET A 55 -13.44 15.38 4.32
CA MET A 55 -14.36 16.19 5.13
C MET A 55 -13.74 17.53 5.61
N ASP A 56 -13.03 18.23 4.72
CA ASP A 56 -12.35 19.52 4.96
C ASP A 56 -11.06 19.46 5.82
N ALA A 57 -10.52 18.27 6.14
CA ALA A 57 -9.22 18.15 6.78
C ALA A 57 -8.07 18.23 5.74
N PRO A 58 -7.08 19.13 5.89
CA PRO A 58 -5.91 19.24 5.01
C PRO A 58 -4.84 18.18 5.32
N GLU A 59 -5.20 17.07 5.95
CA GLU A 59 -4.25 16.06 6.39
C GLU A 59 -3.66 15.34 5.17
N LYS A 60 -2.34 15.49 4.98
CA LYS A 60 -1.58 14.67 4.05
C LYS A 60 -1.64 13.23 4.56
N LEU A 61 -2.35 12.37 3.84
CA LEU A 61 -2.47 10.97 4.23
C LEU A 61 -1.13 10.24 4.01
N THR A 62 -0.43 9.90 5.10
CA THR A 62 0.63 8.90 5.06
C THR A 62 -0.01 7.53 4.85
N GLN A 63 0.14 6.95 3.66
CA GLN A 63 -0.31 5.58 3.37
C GLN A 63 0.68 4.59 3.97
N TRP A 64 0.24 3.81 4.96
CA TRP A 64 1.06 2.81 5.65
C TRP A 64 1.09 1.47 4.90
N PRO A 65 2.08 0.60 5.13
CA PRO A 65 2.10 -0.75 4.58
C PRO A 65 0.83 -1.53 4.90
N LEU A 66 0.41 -2.39 3.97
CA LEU A 66 -0.88 -3.09 4.07
C LEU A 66 -0.90 -4.05 5.27
N PHE A 67 0.24 -4.60 5.69
CA PHE A 67 0.29 -5.51 6.84
C PHE A 67 -0.17 -4.87 8.16
N LEU A 68 0.04 -3.56 8.32
CA LEU A 68 -0.45 -2.82 9.49
C LEU A 68 -1.94 -2.51 9.41
N LEU A 69 -2.49 -2.48 8.18
CA LEU A 69 -3.89 -2.20 7.90
C LEU A 69 -4.73 -3.48 7.74
N ALA A 70 -4.12 -4.64 7.99
CA ALA A 70 -4.77 -5.94 7.85
C ALA A 70 -6.04 -6.04 8.72
N ASN A 71 -7.12 -6.54 8.13
CA ASN A 71 -8.43 -6.72 8.78
C ASN A 71 -9.13 -5.43 9.28
N GLN A 72 -8.52 -4.26 9.13
CA GLN A 72 -9.06 -3.01 9.72
C GLN A 72 -10.37 -2.56 9.04
N VAL A 73 -10.53 -2.80 7.74
CA VAL A 73 -11.78 -2.49 7.01
C VAL A 73 -12.96 -3.28 7.59
N PHE A 74 -12.77 -4.58 7.84
CA PHE A 74 -13.82 -5.44 8.38
C PHE A 74 -14.19 -5.06 9.81
N LEU A 75 -13.20 -4.75 10.65
CA LEU A 75 -13.44 -4.27 12.01
C LEU A 75 -14.22 -2.95 12.02
N ALA A 76 -13.87 -2.00 11.13
CA ALA A 76 -14.60 -0.74 10.99
C ALA A 76 -16.06 -0.96 10.54
N MET A 77 -16.29 -1.87 9.58
CA MET A 77 -17.65 -2.22 9.15
C MET A 77 -18.46 -2.89 10.28
N ASP A 78 -17.84 -3.77 11.07
CA ASP A 78 -18.50 -4.42 12.20
C ASP A 78 -18.89 -3.41 13.30
N ILE A 79 -18.02 -2.44 13.59
CA ILE A 79 -18.33 -1.32 14.49
C ILE A 79 -19.51 -0.50 13.96
N ALA A 80 -19.51 -0.17 12.67
CA ALA A 80 -20.60 0.57 12.04
C ALA A 80 -21.94 -0.20 12.05
N ALA A 81 -21.92 -1.52 11.84
CA ALA A 81 -23.12 -2.36 11.85
C ALA A 81 -23.70 -2.59 13.26
N LYS A 82 -22.84 -2.68 14.29
CA LYS A 82 -23.24 -2.93 15.67
C LYS A 82 -23.72 -1.67 16.39
N THR A 83 -23.16 -0.52 16.07
CA THR A 83 -23.43 0.73 16.79
C THR A 83 -24.74 1.36 16.34
N ARG A 84 -25.68 1.53 17.28
CA ARG A 84 -26.97 2.22 17.05
C ARG A 84 -26.91 3.74 17.34
N SER A 85 -25.76 4.23 17.79
CA SER A 85 -25.51 5.61 18.23
C SER A 85 -24.95 6.49 17.11
N ASN A 86 -25.15 7.80 17.16
CA ASN A 86 -24.81 8.79 16.11
C ASN A 86 -23.44 8.58 15.43
N ALA A 87 -23.30 9.10 14.20
CA ALA A 87 -22.08 8.99 13.38
C ALA A 87 -20.78 9.40 14.10
N THR A 88 -20.86 10.39 14.99
CA THR A 88 -19.74 10.86 15.82
C THR A 88 -19.22 9.78 16.77
N ASP A 89 -20.10 8.93 17.31
CA ASP A 89 -19.71 7.88 18.24
C ASP A 89 -19.01 6.73 17.51
N ILE A 90 -19.49 6.37 16.30
CA ILE A 90 -18.80 5.43 15.41
C ILE A 90 -17.40 5.94 15.09
N TRP A 91 -17.28 7.21 14.70
CA TRP A 91 -15.98 7.82 14.40
C TRP A 91 -15.05 7.84 15.60
N ASN A 92 -15.56 8.18 16.78
CA ASN A 92 -14.78 8.17 18.02
C ASN A 92 -14.28 6.76 18.35
N GLN A 93 -15.07 5.71 18.09
CA GLN A 93 -14.63 4.32 18.27
C GLN A 93 -13.54 3.93 17.24
N ILE A 94 -13.72 4.29 15.98
CA ILE A 94 -12.72 4.07 14.93
C ILE A 94 -11.41 4.80 15.27
N CYS A 95 -11.49 6.03 15.79
CA CYS A 95 -10.34 6.83 16.17
C CYS A 95 -9.54 6.28 17.37
N LYS A 96 -10.09 5.34 18.15
CA LYS A 96 -9.34 4.68 19.23
C LYS A 96 -8.18 3.84 18.70
N VAL A 97 -8.32 3.30 17.49
CA VAL A 97 -7.30 2.49 16.82
C VAL A 97 -6.72 3.29 15.67
N ARG A 98 -5.44 3.63 15.74
CA ARG A 98 -4.78 4.51 14.75
C ARG A 98 -4.85 3.90 13.35
N GLU A 99 -4.56 2.61 13.24
CA GLU A 99 -4.50 1.84 12.00
C GLU A 99 -5.90 1.77 11.35
N MET A 100 -6.95 1.62 12.15
CA MET A 100 -8.34 1.60 11.68
C MET A 100 -8.76 2.96 11.12
N ARG A 101 -8.48 4.04 11.85
CA ARG A 101 -8.73 5.41 11.38
C ARG A 101 -8.06 5.68 10.04
N LEU A 102 -6.77 5.36 9.93
CA LEU A 102 -5.99 5.54 8.70
C LEU A 102 -6.56 4.72 7.54
N THR A 103 -6.97 3.47 7.81
CA THR A 103 -7.58 2.59 6.81
C THR A 103 -8.87 3.17 6.25
N VAL A 104 -9.77 3.66 7.11
CA VAL A 104 -11.06 4.23 6.68
C VAL A 104 -10.86 5.47 5.81
N ILE A 105 -9.93 6.35 6.20
CA ILE A 105 -9.55 7.54 5.42
C ILE A 105 -8.95 7.12 4.07
N GLU A 106 -8.03 6.15 4.06
CA GLU A 106 -7.40 5.66 2.83
C GLU A 106 -8.40 5.01 1.86
N VAL A 107 -9.35 4.22 2.37
CA VAL A 107 -10.40 3.61 1.55
C VAL A 107 -11.25 4.69 0.89
N TYR A 108 -11.71 5.68 1.66
CA TYR A 108 -12.50 6.78 1.13
C TYR A 108 -11.74 7.58 0.07
N ALA A 109 -10.48 7.95 0.38
CA ALA A 109 -9.61 8.67 -0.53
C ALA A 109 -9.36 7.89 -1.83
N SER A 110 -9.16 6.57 -1.73
CA SER A 110 -8.95 5.68 -2.88
C SER A 110 -10.19 5.60 -3.77
N ILE A 111 -11.40 5.57 -3.19
CA ILE A 111 -12.66 5.61 -3.96
C ILE A 111 -12.76 6.91 -4.76
N MET A 112 -12.54 8.05 -4.10
CA MET A 112 -12.64 9.36 -4.75
C MET A 112 -11.59 9.53 -5.85
N TYR A 113 -10.35 9.12 -5.59
CA TYR A 113 -9.28 9.14 -6.58
C TYR A 113 -9.59 8.24 -7.78
N MET A 114 -10.06 7.02 -7.53
CA MET A 114 -10.45 6.06 -8.56
C MET A 114 -11.51 6.66 -9.49
N PHE A 115 -12.61 7.20 -8.97
CA PHE A 115 -13.64 7.83 -9.79
C PHE A 115 -13.14 9.06 -10.55
N ASN A 116 -12.34 9.93 -9.90
CA ASN A 116 -11.77 11.11 -10.55
C ASN A 116 -10.88 10.76 -11.74
N GLN A 117 -10.14 9.64 -11.66
CA GLN A 117 -9.26 9.21 -12.75
C GLN A 117 -9.98 8.40 -13.84
N LEU A 118 -11.04 7.68 -13.49
CA LEU A 118 -11.77 6.81 -14.41
C LEU A 118 -12.82 7.54 -15.25
N LEU A 119 -13.53 8.51 -14.67
CA LEU A 119 -14.69 9.13 -15.30
C LEU A 119 -14.29 10.29 -16.22
N VAL A 120 -14.76 10.22 -17.47
CA VAL A 120 -14.50 11.25 -18.50
C VAL A 120 -15.68 12.22 -18.60
N ASP A 121 -16.91 11.73 -18.56
CA ASP A 121 -18.09 12.56 -18.76
C ASP A 121 -18.36 13.45 -17.53
N GLU A 122 -18.72 14.72 -17.76
CA GLU A 122 -19.00 15.67 -16.68
C GLU A 122 -20.22 15.27 -15.86
N LEU A 123 -21.24 14.69 -16.49
CA LEU A 123 -22.43 14.19 -15.80
C LEU A 123 -22.11 13.04 -14.84
N ASP A 124 -21.26 12.11 -15.27
CA ASP A 124 -20.85 10.98 -14.44
C ASP A 124 -20.07 11.46 -13.20
N ARG A 125 -19.18 12.44 -13.41
CA ARG A 125 -18.43 13.09 -12.33
C ARG A 125 -19.35 13.86 -11.39
N TRP A 126 -20.37 14.53 -11.93
CA TRP A 126 -21.37 15.26 -11.13
C TRP A 126 -22.17 14.33 -10.22
N VAL A 127 -22.54 13.14 -10.70
CA VAL A 127 -23.22 12.13 -9.85
C VAL A 127 -22.33 11.70 -8.68
N VAL A 128 -21.05 11.38 -8.93
CA VAL A 128 -20.12 11.01 -7.86
C VAL A 128 -19.90 12.16 -6.88
N TRP A 129 -19.76 13.39 -7.37
CA TRP A 129 -19.64 14.58 -6.54
C TRP A 129 -20.87 14.78 -5.65
N TRP A 130 -22.08 14.58 -6.18
CA TRP A 130 -23.30 14.73 -5.41
C TRP A 130 -23.39 13.70 -4.28
N VAL A 131 -23.04 12.43 -4.56
CA VAL A 131 -22.92 11.37 -3.53
C VAL A 131 -21.97 11.82 -2.42
N HIS A 132 -20.81 12.34 -2.80
CA HIS A 132 -19.78 12.83 -1.88
C HIS A 132 -20.31 13.96 -0.99
N GLU A 133 -20.98 14.97 -1.58
CA GLU A 133 -21.51 16.11 -0.86
C GLU A 133 -22.64 15.73 0.10
N ASP A 134 -23.54 14.84 -0.30
CA ASP A 134 -24.64 14.42 0.57
C ASP A 134 -24.14 13.57 1.73
N LEU A 135 -23.17 12.67 1.48
CA LEU A 135 -22.49 11.97 2.56
C LEU A 135 -21.78 12.94 3.53
N LYS A 136 -21.16 14.00 3.00
CA LYS A 136 -20.49 15.04 3.79
C LYS A 136 -21.50 15.84 4.63
N LYS A 137 -22.66 16.19 4.08
CA LYS A 137 -23.75 16.87 4.82
C LYS A 137 -24.29 15.98 5.93
N ALA A 138 -24.63 14.73 5.61
CA ALA A 138 -25.15 13.76 6.57
C ALA A 138 -24.15 13.53 7.72
N TRP A 139 -22.85 13.50 7.40
CA TRP A 139 -21.80 13.41 8.40
C TRP A 139 -21.76 14.62 9.33
N LYS A 140 -21.75 15.84 8.76
CA LYS A 140 -21.74 17.09 9.55
C LYS A 140 -22.98 17.24 10.43
N GLN A 141 -24.12 16.74 9.97
CA GLN A 141 -25.39 16.78 10.71
C GLN A 141 -25.54 15.62 11.71
N GLY A 142 -24.62 14.65 11.71
CA GLY A 142 -24.70 13.45 12.55
C GLY A 142 -25.84 12.50 12.18
N SER A 143 -26.46 12.68 11.02
CA SER A 143 -27.65 11.97 10.53
C SER A 143 -27.33 10.76 9.64
N VAL A 144 -26.05 10.41 9.47
CA VAL A 144 -25.61 9.30 8.58
C VAL A 144 -26.39 8.02 8.79
N GLN A 145 -26.68 7.62 10.03
CA GLN A 145 -27.42 6.39 10.31
C GLN A 145 -28.91 6.45 9.97
N LYS A 146 -29.48 7.66 9.91
CA LYS A 146 -30.87 7.89 9.50
C LYS A 146 -30.99 7.93 7.99
N GLU A 147 -29.95 8.48 7.34
CA GLU A 147 -29.89 8.68 5.89
C GLU A 147 -29.20 7.53 5.15
N PHE A 148 -28.50 6.62 5.81
CA PHE A 148 -27.78 5.51 5.17
C PHE A 148 -27.92 4.22 5.99
N ASP A 149 -28.25 3.11 5.33
CA ASP A 149 -28.24 1.77 5.89
C ASP A 149 -26.81 1.26 6.09
N LEU A 150 -26.25 1.53 7.27
CA LEU A 150 -24.90 1.09 7.65
C LEU A 150 -24.81 -0.39 8.02
N LYS A 151 -25.94 -1.11 8.16
CA LYS A 151 -25.95 -2.53 8.53
C LYS A 151 -25.80 -3.42 7.30
N ASP A 152 -26.87 -3.55 6.53
CA ASP A 152 -26.91 -4.50 5.40
C ASP A 152 -26.50 -3.80 4.10
N GLY A 153 -26.70 -2.49 4.04
CA GLY A 153 -26.36 -1.65 2.91
C GLY A 153 -24.86 -1.51 2.69
N LEU A 154 -24.12 -1.17 3.75
CA LEU A 154 -22.66 -0.99 3.68
C LEU A 154 -21.95 -2.26 3.20
N GLU A 155 -22.37 -3.45 3.67
CA GLU A 155 -21.81 -4.73 3.23
C GLU A 155 -22.04 -4.97 1.71
N LYS A 156 -23.23 -4.61 1.20
CA LYS A 156 -23.54 -4.72 -0.24
C LYS A 156 -22.69 -3.76 -1.07
N VAL A 157 -22.49 -2.53 -0.60
CA VAL A 157 -21.61 -1.54 -1.25
C VAL A 157 -20.17 -2.06 -1.26
N TYR A 158 -19.67 -2.57 -0.13
CA TYR A 158 -18.35 -3.15 -0.01
C TYR A 158 -18.13 -4.31 -0.99
N LYS A 159 -19.03 -5.30 -1.02
CA LYS A 159 -18.96 -6.43 -1.96
C LYS A 159 -18.92 -5.97 -3.42
N ARG A 160 -19.72 -4.96 -3.77
CA ARG A 160 -19.76 -4.42 -5.14
C ARG A 160 -18.51 -3.62 -5.47
N LEU A 161 -17.95 -2.90 -4.51
CA LEU A 161 -16.70 -2.16 -4.65
C LEU A 161 -15.52 -3.11 -4.91
N VAL A 162 -15.41 -4.19 -4.14
CA VAL A 162 -14.38 -5.22 -4.36
C VAL A 162 -14.50 -5.80 -5.78
N SER A 163 -15.72 -6.16 -6.20
CA SER A 163 -15.96 -6.69 -7.55
C SER A 163 -15.59 -5.68 -8.65
N LEU A 164 -15.85 -4.38 -8.43
CA LEU A 164 -15.47 -3.32 -9.35
C LEU A 164 -13.95 -3.22 -9.48
N VAL A 165 -13.23 -3.10 -8.36
CA VAL A 165 -11.78 -2.95 -8.37
C VAL A 165 -11.10 -4.18 -8.98
N GLU A 166 -11.63 -5.38 -8.72
CA GLU A 166 -11.18 -6.62 -9.36
C GLU A 166 -11.34 -6.58 -10.88
N SER A 167 -12.51 -6.13 -11.37
CA SER A 167 -12.79 -5.98 -12.81
C SER A 167 -11.97 -4.89 -13.51
N LEU A 168 -11.44 -3.93 -12.74
CA LEU A 168 -10.56 -2.86 -13.24
C LEU A 168 -9.09 -3.29 -13.24
N LYS A 169 -8.68 -4.16 -12.30
CA LYS A 169 -7.32 -4.73 -12.20
C LYS A 169 -7.01 -5.65 -13.37
N HIS A 170 -7.92 -6.57 -13.65
CA HIS A 170 -7.86 -7.38 -14.86
C HIS A 170 -8.46 -6.53 -15.98
N VAL A 171 -7.82 -6.38 -17.15
CA VAL A 171 -8.40 -5.63 -18.28
C VAL A 171 -9.57 -6.42 -18.86
N ILE A 172 -10.63 -6.60 -18.08
CA ILE A 172 -11.87 -7.25 -18.44
C ILE A 172 -12.67 -6.20 -19.21
N SER A 173 -13.28 -6.62 -20.31
CA SER A 173 -14.00 -5.78 -21.28
C SER A 173 -14.69 -4.54 -20.67
N ALA A 174 -14.64 -3.40 -21.36
CA ALA A 174 -15.25 -2.14 -20.94
C ALA A 174 -16.74 -2.27 -20.53
N MET A 175 -17.45 -3.24 -21.10
CA MET A 175 -18.84 -3.58 -20.76
C MET A 175 -19.01 -4.12 -19.33
N SER A 176 -18.08 -4.94 -18.84
CA SER A 176 -18.10 -5.44 -17.45
C SER A 176 -17.79 -4.33 -16.45
N GLN A 177 -16.81 -3.48 -16.75
CA GLN A 177 -16.43 -2.34 -15.90
C GLN A 177 -17.58 -1.33 -15.76
N HIS A 178 -18.23 -1.00 -16.89
CA HIS A 178 -19.43 -0.18 -16.92
C HIS A 178 -20.55 -0.76 -16.04
N TYR A 179 -20.85 -2.07 -16.18
CA TYR A 179 -21.84 -2.75 -15.34
C TYR A 179 -21.48 -2.69 -13.84
N HIS A 180 -20.21 -2.82 -13.48
CA HIS A 180 -19.77 -2.74 -12.09
C HIS A 180 -19.97 -1.35 -11.49
N ILE A 181 -19.65 -0.27 -12.22
CA ILE A 181 -19.82 1.11 -11.77
C ILE A 181 -21.29 1.48 -11.59
N VAL A 182 -22.14 1.24 -12.60
CA VAL A 182 -23.57 1.58 -12.54
C VAL A 182 -24.24 0.90 -11.36
N HIS A 183 -23.94 -0.39 -11.15
CA HIS A 183 -24.51 -1.12 -10.02
C HIS A 183 -23.90 -0.70 -8.68
N LEU A 184 -22.63 -0.31 -8.61
CA LEU A 184 -22.06 0.23 -7.37
C LEU A 184 -22.81 1.49 -6.95
N LEU A 185 -22.99 2.43 -7.89
CA LEU A 185 -23.72 3.67 -7.63
C LEU A 185 -25.21 3.41 -7.34
N ALA A 186 -25.84 2.47 -8.02
CA ALA A 186 -27.20 2.04 -7.70
C ALA A 186 -27.29 1.36 -6.32
N GLN A 187 -26.26 0.62 -5.89
CA GLN A 187 -26.21 0.10 -4.52
C GLN A 187 -26.05 1.23 -3.52
N VAL A 188 -25.10 2.16 -3.73
CA VAL A 188 -24.94 3.34 -2.85
C VAL A 188 -26.23 4.13 -2.73
N GLY A 189 -26.95 4.35 -3.84
CA GLY A 189 -28.25 5.02 -3.83
C GLY A 189 -29.36 4.24 -3.12
N ARG A 190 -29.35 2.90 -3.17
CA ARG A 190 -30.28 2.07 -2.38
C ARG A 190 -30.00 2.08 -0.88
N VAL A 191 -28.72 2.24 -0.52
CA VAL A 191 -28.29 2.32 0.88
C VAL A 191 -28.65 3.66 1.48
N ALA A 192 -28.62 4.71 0.68
CA ALA A 192 -29.03 6.03 1.10
C ALA A 192 -30.57 6.13 1.17
N ALA A 193 -31.11 6.23 2.39
CA ALA A 193 -32.51 6.49 2.68
C ALA A 193 -32.89 7.92 2.24
N GLY A 194 -33.18 8.11 0.95
CA GLY A 194 -33.55 9.40 0.37
C GLY A 194 -33.93 9.32 -1.10
N GLN A 195 -34.26 10.46 -1.73
CA GLN A 195 -34.77 10.68 -3.10
C GLN A 195 -33.84 10.21 -4.25
N TRP A 196 -32.96 9.24 -4.00
CA TRP A 196 -32.03 8.66 -4.96
C TRP A 196 -32.70 8.08 -6.19
N ASP A 197 -33.87 7.45 -6.03
CA ASP A 197 -34.64 6.95 -7.16
C ASP A 197 -35.06 8.08 -8.12
N GLU A 198 -35.33 9.27 -7.60
CA GLU A 198 -35.72 10.45 -8.40
C GLU A 198 -34.51 11.06 -9.11
N LEU A 199 -33.36 11.15 -8.44
CA LEU A 199 -32.11 11.62 -9.04
C LEU A 199 -31.51 10.67 -10.06
N LEU A 200 -31.56 9.35 -9.81
CA LEU A 200 -31.20 8.35 -10.81
C LEU A 200 -32.12 8.45 -12.03
N ARG A 201 -33.42 8.73 -11.83
CA ARG A 201 -34.34 8.99 -12.94
C ARG A 201 -33.94 10.25 -13.71
N GLU A 202 -33.67 11.37 -13.05
CA GLU A 202 -33.23 12.60 -13.73
C GLU A 202 -31.92 12.41 -14.50
N TYR A 203 -30.95 11.74 -13.90
CA TYR A 203 -29.67 11.43 -14.53
C TYR A 203 -29.86 10.50 -15.73
N ASN A 204 -30.63 9.41 -15.59
CA ASN A 204 -30.93 8.51 -16.70
C ASN A 204 -31.67 9.22 -17.83
N GLN A 205 -32.60 10.12 -17.52
CA GLN A 205 -33.29 10.95 -18.51
C GLN A 205 -32.34 11.93 -19.21
N ARG A 206 -31.43 12.58 -18.47
CA ARG A 206 -30.43 13.50 -19.04
C ARG A 206 -29.41 12.75 -19.91
N ALA A 207 -28.95 11.58 -19.48
CA ALA A 207 -28.05 10.72 -20.24
C ALA A 207 -28.69 10.25 -21.56
N GLN A 208 -29.97 9.83 -21.50
CA GLN A 208 -30.75 9.49 -22.69
C GLN A 208 -30.90 10.68 -23.66
N LYS A 209 -31.13 11.90 -23.17
CA LYS A 209 -31.21 13.12 -23.99
C LYS A 209 -29.90 13.45 -24.69
N LEU A 210 -28.76 13.18 -24.06
CA LEU A 210 -27.43 13.42 -24.61
C LEU A 210 -26.90 12.27 -25.50
N LYS A 211 -27.75 11.28 -25.84
CA LYS A 211 -27.42 10.09 -26.64
C LYS A 211 -26.19 9.32 -26.12
N GLY A 212 -26.06 9.19 -24.80
CA GLY A 212 -25.01 8.41 -24.16
C GLY A 212 -25.58 7.46 -23.12
N ASN A 213 -25.04 6.24 -23.05
CA ASN A 213 -25.27 5.40 -21.89
C ASN A 213 -24.50 6.01 -20.70
N PRO A 214 -25.13 6.18 -19.52
CA PRO A 214 -24.44 6.49 -18.26
C PRO A 214 -23.12 5.75 -18.10
N PHE A 215 -22.04 6.34 -17.55
CA PHE A 215 -20.83 5.58 -17.18
C PHE A 215 -20.22 4.69 -18.27
N SER A 216 -20.53 4.95 -19.54
CA SER A 216 -20.11 4.09 -20.66
C SER A 216 -18.74 4.46 -21.20
N LYS A 217 -18.27 5.68 -20.90
CA LYS A 217 -16.97 6.21 -21.30
C LYS A 217 -16.03 6.27 -20.11
N LEU A 218 -15.25 5.21 -19.96
CA LEU A 218 -14.15 5.16 -18.99
C LEU A 218 -12.84 5.50 -19.67
N LYS A 219 -11.94 6.13 -18.92
CA LYS A 219 -10.58 6.43 -19.38
C LYS A 219 -9.78 5.12 -19.51
N VAL A 220 -9.75 4.56 -20.72
CA VAL A 220 -9.00 3.34 -21.07
C VAL A 220 -8.04 3.68 -22.23
N PRO A 221 -6.76 3.27 -22.20
CA PRO A 221 -6.09 2.44 -21.20
C PRO A 221 -5.73 3.21 -19.91
N LEU A 222 -5.79 2.51 -18.79
CA LEU A 222 -5.38 3.04 -17.49
C LEU A 222 -3.86 3.27 -17.46
N HIS A 223 -3.43 4.44 -16.99
CA HIS A 223 -2.01 4.71 -16.72
C HIS A 223 -1.47 3.74 -15.65
N GLN A 224 -0.18 3.41 -15.72
CA GLN A 224 0.45 2.44 -14.82
C GLN A 224 0.23 2.81 -13.34
N ASP A 225 0.35 4.09 -13.00
CA ASP A 225 0.12 4.60 -11.65
C ASP A 225 -1.28 4.25 -11.11
N LEU A 226 -2.31 4.34 -11.95
CA LEU A 226 -3.68 3.99 -11.56
C LEU A 226 -3.83 2.48 -11.38
N LYS A 227 -3.15 1.67 -12.19
CA LYS A 227 -3.14 0.20 -12.02
C LYS A 227 -2.50 -0.20 -10.69
N ASP A 228 -1.38 0.44 -10.34
CA ASP A 228 -0.67 0.16 -9.08
C ASP A 228 -1.53 0.59 -7.87
N GLN A 229 -2.22 1.73 -7.96
CA GLN A 229 -3.17 2.18 -6.93
C GLN A 229 -4.39 1.27 -6.82
N LEU A 230 -4.96 0.80 -7.94
CA LEU A 230 -6.07 -0.16 -7.93
C LEU A 230 -5.63 -1.51 -7.35
N LEU A 231 -4.42 -1.96 -7.65
CA LEU A 231 -3.85 -3.18 -7.07
C LEU A 231 -3.72 -3.03 -5.56
N ARG A 232 -3.14 -1.92 -5.08
CA ARG A 232 -3.06 -1.63 -3.64
C ARG A 232 -4.44 -1.57 -3.01
N PHE A 233 -5.37 -0.86 -3.63
CA PHE A 233 -6.72 -0.68 -3.10
C PHE A 233 -7.49 -1.99 -3.00
N TYR A 234 -7.40 -2.86 -4.02
CA TYR A 234 -7.95 -4.20 -3.95
C TYR A 234 -7.40 -4.96 -2.74
N ASN A 235 -6.07 -4.97 -2.58
CA ASN A 235 -5.45 -5.66 -1.46
C ASN A 235 -5.87 -5.03 -0.12
N LEU A 236 -5.95 -3.71 0.00
CA LEU A 236 -6.43 -3.04 1.22
C LEU A 236 -7.85 -3.48 1.62
N LEU A 237 -8.73 -3.70 0.64
CA LEU A 237 -10.08 -4.19 0.90
C LEU A 237 -10.05 -5.68 1.28
N THR A 238 -9.27 -6.51 0.58
CA THR A 238 -9.34 -7.97 0.72
C THR A 238 -8.39 -8.58 1.75
N ILE A 239 -7.46 -7.80 2.30
CA ILE A 239 -6.42 -8.28 3.20
C ILE A 239 -7.01 -8.80 4.51
N LYS A 240 -6.65 -10.04 4.87
CA LYS A 240 -7.15 -10.76 6.04
C LYS A 240 -6.05 -10.94 7.09
N GLU A 241 -6.40 -11.58 8.20
CA GLU A 241 -5.49 -11.88 9.32
C GLU A 241 -4.33 -12.83 8.96
N SER A 242 -4.39 -13.53 7.82
CA SER A 242 -3.28 -14.39 7.35
C SER A 242 -1.95 -13.66 7.18
N VAL A 243 -1.97 -12.34 7.15
CA VAL A 243 -0.77 -11.50 7.05
C VAL A 243 0.04 -11.49 8.34
N PHE A 244 -0.55 -11.84 9.49
CA PHE A 244 0.20 -12.00 10.74
C PHE A 244 1.16 -13.19 10.72
N GLU A 245 0.96 -14.14 9.80
CA GLU A 245 1.86 -15.28 9.60
C GLU A 245 2.95 -15.00 8.56
N MET A 246 2.91 -13.84 7.89
CA MET A 246 3.90 -13.43 6.89
C MET A 246 5.14 -12.77 7.54
N PRO A 247 6.32 -12.87 6.91
CA PRO A 247 6.60 -13.65 5.71
C PRO A 247 6.65 -15.16 6.00
N GLU A 248 6.32 -15.97 4.98
CA GLU A 248 6.36 -17.44 5.06
C GLU A 248 7.80 -17.96 5.20
N ASN A 249 8.75 -17.24 4.57
CA ASN A 249 10.16 -17.58 4.63
C ASN A 249 10.75 -17.29 6.02
N LEU A 250 11.32 -18.32 6.65
CA LEU A 250 11.94 -18.23 7.98
C LEU A 250 13.11 -17.25 8.02
N GLU A 251 13.89 -17.14 6.94
CA GLU A 251 15.02 -16.21 6.85
C GLU A 251 14.54 -14.76 6.74
N ALA A 252 13.48 -14.52 5.95
CA ALA A 252 12.82 -13.21 5.89
C ALA A 252 12.35 -12.78 7.28
N ARG A 253 11.70 -13.70 8.00
CA ARG A 253 11.21 -13.47 9.36
C ARG A 253 12.36 -13.17 10.31
N ARG A 254 13.43 -13.97 10.28
CA ARG A 254 14.62 -13.77 11.12
C ARG A 254 15.24 -12.39 10.91
N ARG A 255 15.44 -11.98 9.66
CA ARG A 255 16.04 -10.67 9.31
C ARG A 255 15.13 -9.50 9.68
N LEU A 256 13.81 -9.60 9.43
CA LEU A 256 12.86 -8.57 9.87
C LEU A 256 12.79 -8.47 11.39
N THR A 257 12.78 -9.59 12.11
CA THR A 257 12.82 -9.57 13.57
C THR A 257 14.11 -8.93 14.08
N PHE A 258 15.26 -9.24 13.47
CA PHE A 258 16.52 -8.62 13.83
C PHE A 258 16.50 -7.10 13.59
N PHE A 259 16.04 -6.68 12.41
CA PHE A 259 15.87 -5.27 12.08
C PHE A 259 14.94 -4.56 13.09
N CYS A 260 13.75 -5.12 13.34
CA CYS A 260 12.80 -4.56 14.29
C CYS A 260 13.35 -4.46 15.71
N ASN A 261 14.03 -5.50 16.19
CA ASN A 261 14.66 -5.47 17.51
C ASN A 261 15.76 -4.41 17.56
N SER A 262 16.54 -4.26 16.49
CA SER A 262 17.60 -3.26 16.43
C SER A 262 17.06 -1.82 16.48
N MET A 263 15.81 -1.59 16.07
CA MET A 263 15.16 -0.28 16.22
C MET A 263 14.94 0.12 17.67
N PHE A 264 14.94 -0.84 18.61
CA PHE A 264 14.71 -0.61 20.03
C PHE A 264 15.95 -0.93 20.89
N MET A 265 17.10 -1.17 20.27
CA MET A 265 18.36 -1.42 20.97
C MET A 265 19.28 -0.21 20.85
N ASP A 266 19.98 0.11 21.94
CA ASP A 266 21.09 1.06 21.88
C ASP A 266 22.30 0.38 21.21
N MET A 267 23.06 1.13 20.40
CA MET A 267 24.31 0.60 19.84
C MET A 267 25.25 0.23 20.99
N PRO A 268 25.76 -1.01 21.05
CA PRO A 268 26.93 -1.25 21.86
C PRO A 268 28.13 -0.52 21.23
N SER A 269 28.99 0.05 22.06
CA SER A 269 30.26 0.60 21.59
C SER A 269 31.07 -0.49 20.88
N PRO A 270 31.70 -0.18 19.73
CA PRO A 270 32.47 -1.17 19.00
C PRO A 270 33.63 -1.68 19.87
N PRO A 271 33.91 -3.00 19.87
CA PRO A 271 35.08 -3.53 20.57
C PRO A 271 36.36 -3.00 19.93
N SER A 272 37.49 -3.07 20.66
CA SER A 272 38.80 -2.77 20.07
C SER A 272 39.09 -3.67 18.88
N VAL A 273 39.92 -3.20 17.94
CA VAL A 273 40.26 -3.94 16.71
C VAL A 273 40.77 -5.36 17.01
N ASP A 274 41.50 -5.52 18.11
CA ASP A 274 42.05 -6.81 18.56
C ASP A 274 40.96 -7.81 19.02
N LEU A 275 39.79 -7.30 19.40
CA LEU A 275 38.63 -8.08 19.85
C LEU A 275 37.55 -8.21 18.77
N CYS A 276 37.74 -7.59 17.59
CA CYS A 276 36.82 -7.73 16.48
C CYS A 276 36.79 -9.19 16.00
N ARG A 277 35.59 -9.77 15.89
CA ARG A 277 35.45 -11.11 15.30
C ARG A 277 35.84 -11.04 13.83
N PRO A 278 36.73 -11.94 13.35
CA PRO A 278 37.04 -12.01 11.93
C PRO A 278 35.78 -12.44 11.17
N PHE A 279 35.50 -11.74 10.06
CA PHE A 279 34.48 -12.17 9.11
C PHE A 279 35.15 -12.47 7.77
N CYS A 280 34.74 -13.56 7.13
CA CYS A 280 35.25 -13.94 5.82
C CYS A 280 34.22 -13.56 4.75
N VAL A 281 34.64 -12.77 3.78
CA VAL A 281 33.87 -12.45 2.57
C VAL A 281 34.36 -13.37 1.46
N LEU A 282 33.47 -14.23 0.97
CA LEU A 282 33.74 -14.95 -0.27
C LEU A 282 33.56 -13.95 -1.43
N THR A 283 34.68 -13.52 -2.00
CA THR A 283 34.69 -12.76 -3.25
C THR A 283 34.88 -13.75 -4.41
N PRO A 284 34.07 -13.69 -5.47
CA PRO A 284 34.30 -14.51 -6.65
C PRO A 284 35.66 -14.11 -7.20
N TYR A 285 36.53 -15.11 -7.34
CA TYR A 285 37.93 -14.91 -7.71
C TYR A 285 38.06 -14.51 -9.19
N TYR A 286 37.17 -15.03 -10.02
CA TYR A 286 36.97 -14.58 -11.40
C TYR A 286 35.81 -13.58 -11.43
N SER A 287 35.74 -12.70 -12.43
CA SER A 287 34.64 -11.73 -12.62
C SER A 287 33.30 -12.41 -12.97
N GLU A 288 32.93 -13.42 -12.20
CA GLU A 288 31.72 -14.22 -12.31
C GLU A 288 30.52 -13.37 -11.89
N SER A 289 29.45 -13.48 -12.66
CA SER A 289 28.18 -12.84 -12.33
C SER A 289 27.53 -13.59 -11.18
N VAL A 290 27.61 -13.05 -9.96
CA VAL A 290 26.98 -13.63 -8.76
C VAL A 290 25.47 -13.34 -8.69
N ALA A 291 24.99 -12.39 -9.50
CA ALA A 291 23.58 -12.04 -9.61
C ALA A 291 23.17 -12.01 -11.08
N LEU A 292 22.04 -12.66 -11.39
CA LEU A 292 21.44 -12.65 -12.72
C LEU A 292 20.25 -11.67 -12.73
N SER A 293 20.25 -10.75 -13.68
CA SER A 293 19.10 -9.88 -13.95
C SER A 293 17.96 -10.66 -14.61
N GLN A 294 16.74 -10.14 -14.52
CA GLN A 294 15.58 -10.74 -15.20
C GLN A 294 15.80 -10.89 -16.72
N LYS A 295 16.52 -9.96 -17.34
CA LYS A 295 16.86 -10.01 -18.77
C LYS A 295 17.80 -11.16 -19.09
N GLU A 296 18.78 -11.41 -18.22
CA GLU A 296 19.72 -12.54 -18.35
C GLU A 296 19.02 -13.88 -18.11
N LEU A 297 18.10 -13.93 -17.13
CA LEU A 297 17.29 -15.12 -16.86
C LEU A 297 16.37 -15.52 -18.02
N GLN A 298 15.86 -14.53 -18.75
CA GLN A 298 15.00 -14.70 -19.92
C GLN A 298 15.77 -14.81 -21.24
N LYS A 299 17.09 -14.62 -21.22
CA LYS A 299 17.92 -14.77 -22.41
C LYS A 299 17.94 -16.25 -22.80
N MET A 300 17.69 -16.51 -24.08
CA MET A 300 17.79 -17.85 -24.64
C MET A 300 19.25 -18.21 -24.90
N ASN A 301 19.64 -19.43 -24.52
CA ASN A 301 20.90 -20.03 -24.91
C ASN A 301 20.84 -20.52 -26.37
N GLU A 302 21.95 -21.07 -26.88
CA GLU A 302 22.07 -21.59 -28.25
C GLU A 302 21.00 -22.64 -28.61
N ASP A 303 20.51 -23.39 -27.62
CA ASP A 303 19.44 -24.39 -27.76
C ASP A 303 18.02 -23.81 -27.68
N GLY A 304 17.85 -22.49 -27.58
CA GLY A 304 16.55 -21.83 -27.43
C GLY A 304 15.93 -21.93 -26.04
N ILE A 305 16.66 -22.46 -25.06
CA ILE A 305 16.21 -22.64 -23.67
C ILE A 305 16.70 -21.47 -22.80
N THR A 306 15.81 -20.93 -21.98
CA THR A 306 16.12 -19.84 -21.04
C THR A 306 16.64 -20.35 -19.70
N ILE A 307 17.51 -19.59 -19.02
CA ILE A 307 18.02 -19.96 -17.69
C ILE A 307 16.89 -20.15 -16.67
N ILE A 308 15.85 -19.30 -16.73
CA ILE A 308 14.68 -19.43 -15.84
C ILE A 308 13.97 -20.79 -15.98
N PHE A 309 13.93 -21.36 -17.19
CA PHE A 309 13.32 -22.67 -17.44
C PHE A 309 14.10 -23.79 -16.75
N TYR A 310 15.45 -23.74 -16.81
CA TYR A 310 16.29 -24.69 -16.08
C TYR A 310 16.07 -24.60 -14.57
N LEU A 311 16.05 -23.38 -14.03
CA LEU A 311 15.84 -23.17 -12.60
C LEU A 311 14.46 -23.67 -12.12
N GLN A 312 13.41 -23.41 -12.89
CA GLN A 312 12.05 -23.91 -12.61
C GLN A 312 11.96 -25.44 -12.66
N LYS A 313 12.74 -26.08 -13.54
CA LYS A 313 12.83 -27.54 -13.65
C LYS A 313 13.59 -28.18 -12.49
N ILE A 314 14.69 -27.56 -12.05
CA ILE A 314 15.55 -28.10 -10.99
C ILE A 314 14.95 -27.85 -9.60
N TYR A 315 14.31 -26.69 -9.40
CA TYR A 315 13.71 -26.30 -8.12
C TYR A 315 12.19 -26.05 -8.28
N PRO A 316 11.40 -27.10 -8.55
CA PRO A 316 9.96 -26.97 -8.70
C PRO A 316 9.33 -26.50 -7.39
N GLY A 317 8.89 -25.24 -7.34
CA GLY A 317 8.18 -24.65 -6.20
C GLY A 317 9.05 -24.23 -5.01
N LYS A 318 10.38 -24.28 -5.09
CA LYS A 318 11.30 -23.90 -4.00
C LYS A 318 12.53 -23.18 -4.52
N LEU A 319 12.33 -22.11 -5.30
CA LEU A 319 13.44 -21.48 -5.96
C LEU A 319 14.46 -20.87 -4.98
N LEU A 320 14.07 -20.46 -3.76
CA LEU A 320 15.03 -20.04 -2.74
C LEU A 320 14.69 -20.51 -1.34
N SER A 321 15.46 -21.47 -0.84
CA SER A 321 15.54 -21.73 0.59
C SER A 321 16.97 -21.77 1.12
N ASP A 322 18.00 -21.68 0.27
CA ASP A 322 19.36 -21.81 0.75
C ASP A 322 20.40 -21.03 -0.07
N ARG A 323 21.04 -20.09 0.64
CA ARG A 323 22.37 -19.48 0.40
C ARG A 323 22.50 -18.49 -0.75
N HIS A 324 22.90 -17.25 -0.43
CA HIS A 324 24.15 -16.54 -0.81
C HIS A 324 24.09 -15.09 -0.25
N TRP A 325 24.58 -14.87 0.98
CA TRP A 325 24.29 -13.66 1.78
C TRP A 325 25.38 -12.56 1.75
N ILE A 326 26.37 -12.63 0.87
CA ILE A 326 27.53 -11.71 0.95
C ILE A 326 27.50 -10.58 -0.09
N PHE A 327 26.82 -10.76 -1.24
CA PHE A 327 26.77 -9.73 -2.30
C PHE A 327 25.60 -8.77 -2.16
N THR A 328 24.47 -9.23 -1.64
CA THR A 328 23.26 -8.40 -1.54
C THR A 328 23.29 -7.50 -0.31
N LEU A 329 23.90 -7.94 0.79
CA LEU A 329 24.17 -7.09 1.95
C LEU A 329 25.06 -5.90 1.55
N GLY A 330 26.08 -6.12 0.72
CA GLY A 330 26.93 -5.05 0.18
C GLY A 330 26.18 -4.04 -0.70
N LYS A 331 25.23 -4.52 -1.52
CA LYS A 331 24.35 -3.64 -2.32
C LYS A 331 23.38 -2.85 -1.45
N LEU A 332 22.75 -3.50 -0.47
CA LEU A 332 21.87 -2.84 0.49
C LEU A 332 22.65 -1.80 1.30
N LEU A 333 23.82 -2.15 1.83
CA LEU A 333 24.78 -1.25 2.49
C LEU A 333 25.07 -0.02 1.63
N PHE A 334 25.41 -0.21 0.36
CA PHE A 334 25.70 0.90 -0.55
C PHE A 334 24.46 1.78 -0.83
N ARG A 335 23.28 1.18 -1.05
CA ARG A 335 22.04 1.94 -1.28
C ARG A 335 21.64 2.73 -0.05
N CYS A 336 21.61 2.07 1.11
CA CYS A 336 21.38 2.66 2.42
C CYS A 336 22.34 3.82 2.65
N THR A 337 23.66 3.62 2.62
CA THR A 337 24.65 4.70 2.85
C THR A 337 24.48 5.88 1.88
N SER A 338 24.18 5.61 0.60
CA SER A 338 23.86 6.67 -0.36
C SER A 338 22.58 7.43 -0.01
N LEU A 339 21.57 6.74 0.51
CA LEU A 339 20.30 7.30 0.96
C LEU A 339 20.47 8.15 2.22
N PHE A 340 21.21 7.68 3.23
CA PHE A 340 21.51 8.46 4.46
C PHE A 340 22.24 9.75 4.13
N LYS A 341 23.19 9.70 3.19
CA LYS A 341 23.88 10.90 2.71
C LYS A 341 22.93 11.89 2.04
N ARG A 342 21.94 11.41 1.27
CA ARG A 342 20.92 12.28 0.64
C ARG A 342 19.92 12.84 1.65
N LEU A 343 19.59 12.07 2.68
CA LEU A 343 18.65 12.46 3.74
C LEU A 343 19.28 13.36 4.81
N GLY A 344 20.60 13.59 4.77
CA GLY A 344 21.29 14.44 5.74
C GLY A 344 21.45 13.78 7.12
N LEU A 345 21.20 12.49 7.23
CA LEU A 345 21.30 11.69 8.45
C LEU A 345 22.76 11.31 8.82
N TYR A 346 23.75 11.98 8.20
CA TYR A 346 25.17 11.70 8.37
C TYR A 346 26.00 13.00 8.36
N THR A 347 26.87 13.16 9.34
CA THR A 347 27.95 14.16 9.36
C THR A 347 29.31 13.48 9.27
N ARG A 348 30.24 14.14 8.58
CA ARG A 348 31.47 13.62 7.97
C ARG A 348 32.57 13.16 8.97
N SER A 349 32.29 12.98 10.26
CA SER A 349 33.31 12.68 11.28
C SER A 349 33.54 11.18 11.53
N ASP A 350 32.68 10.30 11.01
CA ASP A 350 32.67 8.88 11.39
C ASP A 350 33.09 7.95 10.24
N ASP A 351 34.20 8.28 9.56
CA ASP A 351 34.64 7.62 8.31
C ASP A 351 35.24 6.20 8.49
N ALA A 352 35.31 5.63 9.70
CA ALA A 352 36.17 4.47 9.95
C ALA A 352 35.52 3.13 10.34
N LEU A 353 34.21 3.00 10.59
CA LEU A 353 33.73 1.83 11.36
C LEU A 353 32.49 1.03 10.90
N TRP A 354 31.88 1.28 9.74
CA TRP A 354 30.64 0.58 9.39
C TRP A 354 30.83 -0.54 8.37
N SER A 355 31.31 -1.69 8.87
CA SER A 355 31.18 -3.00 8.19
C SER A 355 29.80 -3.65 8.40
N PHE A 356 28.87 -2.94 9.05
CA PHE A 356 27.52 -3.36 9.39
C PHE A 356 26.60 -2.16 9.20
N VAL A 357 25.45 -2.31 8.52
CA VAL A 357 24.53 -1.18 8.35
C VAL A 357 24.03 -0.86 9.74
N CYS A 358 24.34 0.29 10.30
CA CYS A 358 23.70 0.76 11.51
C CYS A 358 23.20 2.20 11.28
N PHE A 359 21.93 2.48 11.55
CA PHE A 359 21.27 3.78 11.33
C PHE A 359 21.21 4.56 12.61
N VAL A 360 21.63 5.82 12.65
CA VAL A 360 21.48 6.69 13.83
C VAL A 360 20.16 7.47 13.68
N THR A 361 19.22 7.29 14.60
CA THR A 361 18.11 8.24 14.86
C THR A 361 18.53 9.21 15.95
N ASP A 362 17.79 10.31 16.17
CA ASP A 362 18.12 11.33 17.18
C ASP A 362 18.30 10.78 18.61
N SER A 363 17.90 9.52 18.86
CA SER A 363 18.04 8.85 20.15
C SER A 363 18.61 7.42 20.12
N GLN A 364 18.75 6.74 18.97
CA GLN A 364 19.08 5.29 18.92
C GLN A 364 19.88 4.89 17.68
N VAL A 365 20.51 3.70 17.71
CA VAL A 365 21.22 3.18 16.53
C VAL A 365 20.77 1.77 16.15
N VAL A 366 20.42 1.56 14.89
CA VAL A 366 19.65 0.42 14.38
C VAL A 366 20.46 -0.40 13.38
N CYS A 367 20.86 -1.64 13.71
CA CYS A 367 21.65 -2.48 12.80
C CYS A 367 20.84 -3.45 11.91
N LEU A 368 21.18 -3.55 10.62
CA LEU A 368 20.78 -4.66 9.75
C LEU A 368 21.93 -5.69 9.69
N LEU A 369 21.71 -6.87 10.26
CA LEU A 369 22.51 -8.08 10.04
C LEU A 369 21.75 -9.09 9.17
#